data_AF-A0A0P7LZC6-F1
#
_entry.id   AF-A0A0P7LZC6-F1
#
_cell.length_a   1.000
_cell.length_b   1.000
_cell.length_c   1.000
_cell.angle_alpha   90.00
_cell.angle_beta   90.00
_cell.angle_gamma   90.00
#
_symmetry.space_group_name_H-M   'P 1'
#
loop_
_entity.id
_entity.type
_entity.pdbx_description
1 polymer ?
#
loop_
_entity_poly.entity_id
_entity_poly.type
_entity_poly.pdbx_seq_one_letter_code
_entity_poly.pdbx_strand_id
1 'polypeptide(L)'
;MKKILLMLSLLFFTTAGFSEVSDTLVTGGYDKQAMSDAIKHAQKETDKFIEVMNKKDADTFAVKAPITDHGRTEHFWLTDVTYSNGMFIGVISNDPGIVTNVEYGQEWKIKKEDISDWMYTRGDKIYGGYTIDPLLVTYPKEEADELRAKLVR
;
A
#
# COMPACT_ATOMS: atom_id res chain seq x y z
N MET A 1 25.42 -11.40 2.07
CA MET A 1 24.22 -10.95 2.81
C MET A 1 24.24 -9.42 2.89
N LYS A 2 23.67 -8.73 1.90
CA LYS A 2 23.49 -7.28 1.97
C LYS A 2 22.05 -7.02 2.37
N LYS A 3 21.86 -6.57 3.61
CA LYS A 3 20.63 -5.91 4.05
C LYS A 3 20.58 -4.59 3.29
N ILE A 4 19.71 -4.45 2.30
CA ILE A 4 19.46 -3.16 1.67
C ILE A 4 18.44 -2.46 2.57
N LEU A 5 18.98 -1.71 3.52
CA LEU A 5 18.26 -0.65 4.23
C LEU A 5 18.43 0.59 3.34
N LEU A 6 17.35 1.00 2.68
CA LEU A 6 17.32 2.23 1.91
C LEU A 6 16.84 3.34 2.84
N MET A 7 17.79 4.12 3.36
CA MET A 7 17.46 5.43 3.91
C MET A 7 18.64 6.40 3.81
N LEU A 8 18.24 7.65 3.49
CA LEU A 8 18.85 8.95 3.79
C LEU A 8 19.92 9.53 2.86
N SER A 9 19.60 10.73 2.35
CA SER A 9 20.48 11.89 2.52
C SER A 9 19.68 13.17 2.77
N LEU A 10 20.00 13.80 3.90
CA LEU A 10 19.47 15.05 4.46
C LEU A 10 20.28 16.25 3.95
N LEU A 11 19.66 17.43 3.77
CA LEU A 11 20.03 18.75 4.33
C LEU A 11 19.47 19.91 3.48
N PHE A 12 18.52 20.68 4.03
CA PHE A 12 18.57 22.15 4.09
C PHE A 12 17.68 22.64 5.25
N PHE A 13 18.27 23.41 6.16
CA PHE A 13 17.55 24.17 7.19
C PHE A 13 16.94 25.42 6.56
N THR A 14 15.63 25.47 6.41
CA THR A 14 14.85 26.71 6.39
C THR A 14 13.52 26.48 7.10
N THR A 15 13.22 27.28 8.12
CA THR A 15 11.93 27.31 8.81
C THR A 15 10.85 27.84 7.87
N ALA A 16 10.20 26.93 7.16
CA ALA A 16 8.86 27.09 6.63
C ALA A 16 8.24 25.69 6.75
N GLY A 17 7.04 25.58 7.34
CA GLY A 17 6.32 24.32 7.43
C GLY A 17 5.98 23.81 6.03
N PHE A 18 6.92 23.11 5.41
CA PHE A 18 6.66 22.25 4.28
C PHE A 18 6.18 20.95 4.90
N SER A 19 4.87 20.72 4.85
CA SER A 19 4.35 19.36 4.97
C SER A 19 4.88 18.64 3.74
N GLU A 20 6.04 17.99 3.86
CA GLU A 20 6.53 17.08 2.82
C GLU A 20 5.45 16.00 2.70
N VAL A 21 4.67 16.10 1.62
CA VAL A 21 3.70 15.08 1.27
C VAL A 21 4.51 13.80 1.09
N SER A 22 4.15 12.74 1.83
CA SER A 22 4.78 11.43 1.74
C SER A 22 5.03 11.05 0.29
N ASP A 23 6.26 10.62 -0.05
CA ASP A 23 6.65 10.21 -1.40
C ASP A 23 5.75 9.08 -1.98
N THR A 24 5.02 8.40 -1.10
CA THR A 24 4.07 7.33 -1.47
C THR A 24 2.66 7.82 -1.80
N LEU A 25 2.33 9.10 -1.52
CA LEU A 25 1.00 9.64 -1.71
C LEU A 25 0.78 10.13 -3.15
N VAL A 26 0.01 9.36 -3.92
CA VAL A 26 -0.48 9.78 -5.24
C VAL A 26 -1.92 10.28 -5.13
N THR A 27 -2.14 11.57 -5.40
CA THR A 27 -3.47 12.22 -5.27
C THR A 27 -4.23 12.37 -6.60
N GLY A 28 -3.60 12.05 -7.73
CA GLY A 28 -4.19 12.19 -9.06
C GLY A 28 -3.26 11.73 -10.18
N GLY A 29 -3.66 12.01 -11.43
CA GLY A 29 -2.88 11.63 -12.62
C GLY A 29 -3.17 10.22 -13.16
N TYR A 30 -4.03 9.46 -12.50
CA TYR A 30 -4.50 8.13 -12.93
C TYR A 30 -5.97 8.13 -13.34
N ASP A 31 -6.37 7.09 -14.08
CA ASP A 31 -7.78 6.87 -14.45
C ASP A 31 -8.60 6.40 -13.23
N LYS A 32 -9.63 7.18 -12.86
CA LYS A 32 -10.46 6.92 -11.68
C LYS A 32 -11.34 5.68 -11.84
N GLN A 33 -11.80 5.38 -13.05
CA GLN A 33 -12.62 4.20 -13.32
C GLN A 33 -11.75 2.94 -13.20
N ALA A 34 -10.56 2.95 -13.79
CA ALA A 34 -9.59 1.87 -13.65
C ALA A 34 -9.20 1.63 -12.18
N MET A 35 -8.99 2.71 -11.41
CA MET A 35 -8.76 2.60 -9.96
C MET A 35 -9.95 1.97 -9.23
N SER A 36 -11.18 2.40 -9.52
CA SER A 36 -12.39 1.81 -8.91
C SER A 36 -12.53 0.32 -9.23
N ASP A 37 -12.24 -0.07 -10.47
CA ASP A 37 -12.35 -1.46 -10.90
C ASP A 37 -11.23 -2.33 -10.32
N ALA A 38 -10.02 -1.79 -10.16
CA ALA A 38 -8.93 -2.45 -9.45
C ALA A 38 -9.28 -2.72 -7.97
N ILE A 39 -9.87 -1.73 -7.27
CA ILE A 39 -10.33 -1.91 -5.88
C ILE A 39 -11.39 -3.02 -5.78
N LYS A 40 -12.39 -3.01 -6.68
CA LYS A 40 -13.42 -4.06 -6.71
C LYS A 40 -12.82 -5.43 -6.98
N HIS A 41 -11.85 -5.53 -7.88
CA HIS A 41 -11.14 -6.77 -8.16
C HIS A 41 -10.43 -7.27 -6.91
N ALA A 42 -9.66 -6.40 -6.25
CA ALA A 42 -8.95 -6.76 -5.02
C ALA A 42 -9.92 -7.30 -3.96
N GLN A 43 -11.01 -6.57 -3.70
CA GLN A 43 -12.05 -6.97 -2.73
C GLN A 43 -12.68 -8.33 -3.07
N LYS A 44 -12.93 -8.60 -4.35
CA LYS A 44 -13.48 -9.88 -4.81
C LYS A 44 -12.53 -11.05 -4.56
N GLU A 45 -11.22 -10.83 -4.64
CA GLU A 45 -10.21 -11.87 -4.48
C GLU A 45 -9.61 -11.97 -3.07
N THR A 46 -10.07 -11.16 -2.11
CA THR A 46 -9.51 -11.13 -0.75
C THR A 46 -9.50 -12.50 -0.05
N ASP A 47 -10.47 -13.39 -0.33
CA ASP A 47 -10.47 -14.74 0.25
C ASP A 47 -9.28 -15.60 -0.20
N LYS A 48 -8.84 -15.43 -1.46
CA LYS A 48 -7.63 -16.11 -1.98
C LYS A 48 -6.38 -15.61 -1.26
N PHE A 49 -6.29 -14.31 -1.02
CA PHE A 49 -5.21 -13.73 -0.23
C PHE A 49 -5.16 -14.30 1.19
N ILE A 50 -6.31 -14.34 1.87
CA ILE A 50 -6.43 -14.91 3.23
C ILE A 50 -6.01 -16.39 3.23
N GLU A 51 -6.38 -17.17 2.22
CA GLU A 51 -5.96 -18.58 2.09
C GLU A 51 -4.44 -18.73 2.03
N VAL A 52 -3.76 -17.94 1.18
CA VAL A 52 -2.29 -17.98 1.06
C VAL A 52 -1.62 -17.54 2.36
N MET A 53 -2.16 -16.51 3.01
CA MET A 53 -1.66 -15.99 4.28
C MET A 53 -1.78 -17.02 5.41
N ASN A 54 -2.92 -17.69 5.53
CA ASN A 54 -3.14 -18.73 6.54
C ASN A 54 -2.22 -19.95 6.35
N LYS A 55 -1.90 -20.28 5.10
CA LYS A 55 -0.93 -21.33 4.76
C LYS A 55 0.52 -20.88 4.95
N LYS A 56 0.76 -19.57 5.13
CA LYS A 56 2.09 -18.95 5.15
C LYS A 56 2.90 -19.28 3.90
N ASP A 57 2.22 -19.32 2.75
CA ASP A 57 2.79 -19.72 1.45
C ASP A 57 3.21 -18.49 0.61
N ALA A 58 3.90 -17.54 1.24
CA ALA A 58 4.49 -16.36 0.62
C ALA A 58 5.54 -15.74 1.56
N ASP A 59 6.37 -14.84 1.02
CA ASP A 59 7.45 -14.19 1.77
C ASP A 59 6.94 -13.01 2.60
N THR A 60 6.00 -12.22 2.04
CA THR A 60 5.39 -11.07 2.71
C THR A 60 3.90 -10.98 2.42
N PHE A 61 3.16 -10.30 3.30
CA PHE A 61 1.74 -10.03 3.16
C PHE A 61 1.46 -8.58 3.54
N ALA A 62 0.59 -7.91 2.78
CA ALA A 62 0.14 -6.57 3.09
C ALA A 62 -1.30 -6.34 2.63
N VAL A 63 -2.03 -5.48 3.34
CA VAL A 63 -3.37 -4.99 2.92
C VAL A 63 -3.36 -3.48 2.87
N LYS A 64 -4.14 -2.87 1.97
CA LYS A 64 -4.19 -1.42 1.80
C LYS A 64 -5.47 -0.84 2.42
N ALA A 65 -5.31 -0.05 3.48
CA ALA A 65 -6.41 0.55 4.24
C ALA A 65 -6.67 2.01 3.82
N PRO A 66 -7.89 2.38 3.38
CA PRO A 66 -8.30 3.77 3.36
C PRO A 66 -8.51 4.29 4.79
N ILE A 67 -7.83 5.37 5.15
CA ILE A 67 -7.94 6.04 6.45
C ILE A 67 -8.38 7.48 6.19
N THR A 68 -9.43 7.91 6.88
CA THR A 68 -10.03 9.23 6.69
C THR A 68 -9.80 10.11 7.91
N ASP A 69 -9.38 11.35 7.66
CA ASP A 69 -9.22 12.38 8.66
C ASP A 69 -9.67 13.74 8.10
N HIS A 70 -10.48 14.47 8.85
CA HIS A 70 -11.02 15.77 8.45
C HIS A 70 -11.60 15.81 7.01
N GLY A 71 -12.27 14.73 6.59
CA GLY A 71 -12.90 14.62 5.26
C GLY A 71 -11.94 14.31 4.10
N ARG A 72 -10.67 14.02 4.39
CA ARG A 72 -9.66 13.58 3.40
C ARG A 72 -9.32 12.12 3.65
N THR A 73 -9.12 11.35 2.58
CA THR A 73 -8.78 9.93 2.67
C THR A 73 -7.41 9.69 2.07
N GLU A 74 -6.56 8.99 2.82
CA GLU A 74 -5.26 8.48 2.37
C GLU A 74 -5.25 6.95 2.48
N HIS A 75 -4.54 6.28 1.58
CA HIS A 75 -4.51 4.82 1.52
C HIS A 75 -3.15 4.31 1.98
N PHE A 76 -3.13 3.54 3.07
CA PHE A 76 -1.91 3.05 3.70
C PHE A 76 -1.73 1.57 3.45
N TRP A 77 -0.50 1.14 3.16
CA TRP A 77 -0.17 -0.27 3.26
C TRP A 77 0.02 -0.65 4.73
N LEU A 78 -0.63 -1.73 5.15
CA LEU A 78 -0.42 -2.39 6.43
C LEU A 78 0.46 -3.61 6.22
N THR A 79 1.55 -3.74 6.98
CA THR A 79 2.41 -4.92 7.03
C THR A 79 2.18 -5.71 8.33
N ASP A 80 2.87 -6.85 8.49
CA ASP A 80 2.71 -7.76 9.64
C ASP A 80 1.24 -8.15 9.88
N VAL A 81 0.51 -8.34 8.78
CA VAL A 81 -0.93 -8.49 8.79
C VAL A 81 -1.36 -9.86 9.32
N THR A 82 -2.38 -9.83 10.16
CA THR A 82 -3.12 -11.01 10.61
C THR A 82 -4.60 -10.82 10.27
N TYR A 83 -5.34 -11.93 10.15
CA TYR A 83 -6.78 -11.90 9.89
C TYR A 83 -7.53 -12.74 10.91
N SER A 84 -8.51 -12.15 11.57
CA SER A 84 -9.40 -12.85 12.50
C SER A 84 -10.73 -12.12 12.61
N ASN A 85 -11.82 -12.87 12.80
CA ASN A 85 -13.16 -12.30 13.05
C ASN A 85 -13.61 -11.22 12.04
N GLY A 86 -13.28 -11.39 10.75
CA GLY A 86 -13.65 -10.43 9.69
C GLY A 86 -12.74 -9.19 9.59
N MET A 87 -11.70 -9.11 10.43
CA MET A 87 -10.81 -7.94 10.53
C MET A 87 -9.38 -8.32 10.17
N PHE A 88 -8.72 -7.44 9.41
CA PHE A 88 -7.27 -7.38 9.33
C PHE A 88 -6.73 -6.51 10.48
N ILE A 89 -5.62 -6.95 11.06
CA ILE A 89 -4.82 -6.19 12.01
C ILE A 89 -3.39 -6.17 11.46
N GLY A 90 -2.79 -5.00 11.34
CA GLY A 90 -1.41 -4.85 10.86
C GLY A 90 -0.82 -3.50 11.27
N VAL A 91 0.34 -3.18 10.72
CA VAL A 91 1.14 -2.00 11.09
C VAL A 91 1.24 -1.03 9.91
N ILE A 92 0.96 0.26 10.13
CA ILE A 92 1.09 1.32 9.11
C ILE A 92 2.53 1.37 8.59
N SER A 93 2.70 1.23 7.28
CA SER A 93 4.02 1.02 6.64
C SER A 93 4.47 2.20 5.75
N ASN A 94 3.81 3.35 5.83
CA ASN A 94 4.23 4.59 5.19
C ASN A 94 3.90 5.80 6.06
N ASP A 95 4.68 6.87 5.93
CA ASP A 95 4.42 8.12 6.63
C ASP A 95 3.12 8.78 6.10
N PRO A 96 2.25 9.31 6.97
CA PRO A 96 1.06 10.05 6.58
C PRO A 96 1.40 11.36 5.87
N GLY A 97 0.74 11.64 4.75
CA GLY A 97 0.90 12.90 4.02
C GLY A 97 -0.22 13.91 4.26
N ILE A 98 -1.48 13.45 4.35
CA ILE A 98 -2.67 14.32 4.41
C ILE A 98 -3.63 13.98 5.55
N VAL A 99 -3.37 12.94 6.33
CA VAL A 99 -4.12 12.62 7.55
C VAL A 99 -3.22 12.80 8.77
N THR A 100 -3.81 13.10 9.93
CA THR A 100 -3.09 13.40 11.19
C THR A 100 -3.48 12.48 12.35
N ASN A 101 -4.39 11.54 12.10
CA ASN A 101 -4.94 10.61 13.09
C ASN A 101 -4.23 9.24 13.13
N VAL A 102 -3.15 9.09 12.36
CA VAL A 102 -2.30 7.89 12.34
C VAL A 102 -0.83 8.28 12.19
N GLU A 103 0.08 7.38 12.55
CA GLU A 103 1.53 7.52 12.36
C GLU A 103 2.17 6.24 11.82
N TYR A 104 3.37 6.35 11.22
CA TYR A 104 4.16 5.18 10.81
C TYR A 104 4.43 4.26 12.00
N GLY A 105 4.30 2.94 11.80
CA GLY A 105 4.52 1.95 12.84
C GLY A 105 3.33 1.73 13.79
N GLN A 106 2.24 2.49 13.64
CA GLN A 106 1.04 2.30 14.44
C GLN A 106 0.28 1.03 14.04
N GLU A 107 -0.25 0.27 15.02
CA GLU A 107 -1.21 -0.81 14.76
C GLU A 107 -2.54 -0.22 14.25
N TRP A 108 -3.05 -0.79 13.16
CA TRP A 108 -4.34 -0.42 12.59
C TRP A 108 -5.21 -1.65 12.36
N LYS A 109 -6.53 -1.46 12.49
CA LYS A 109 -7.54 -2.50 12.28
C LYS A 109 -8.51 -2.07 11.20
N ILE A 110 -8.79 -2.96 10.26
CA ILE A 110 -9.71 -2.69 9.15
C ILE A 110 -10.54 -3.92 8.82
N LYS A 111 -11.81 -3.72 8.46
CA LYS A 111 -12.66 -4.82 8.01
C LYS A 111 -12.21 -5.33 6.65
N LYS A 112 -12.41 -6.62 6.40
CA LYS A 112 -12.09 -7.26 5.11
C LYS A 112 -12.70 -6.50 3.92
N GLU A 113 -13.95 -6.08 4.05
CA GLU A 113 -14.72 -5.38 3.02
C GLU A 113 -14.26 -3.94 2.77
N ASP A 114 -13.54 -3.34 3.71
CA ASP A 114 -13.13 -1.94 3.65
C ASP A 114 -11.72 -1.76 3.04
N ILE A 115 -10.98 -2.85 2.83
CA ILE A 115 -9.66 -2.74 2.19
C ILE A 115 -9.82 -2.26 0.74
N SER A 116 -8.83 -1.48 0.31
CA SER A 116 -8.73 -0.99 -1.07
C SER A 116 -7.84 -1.86 -1.95
N ASP A 117 -6.96 -2.66 -1.35
CA ASP A 117 -6.08 -3.60 -2.07
C ASP A 117 -5.46 -4.60 -1.08
N TRP A 118 -4.75 -5.60 -1.61
CA TRP A 118 -3.87 -6.50 -0.88
C TRP A 118 -2.74 -6.97 -1.78
N MET A 119 -1.60 -7.35 -1.22
CA MET A 119 -0.54 -8.01 -1.98
C MET A 119 0.24 -9.02 -1.13
N TYR A 120 0.84 -9.99 -1.80
CA TYR A 120 1.88 -10.84 -1.23
C TYR A 120 3.03 -11.00 -2.22
N THR A 121 4.21 -11.34 -1.71
CA THR A 121 5.39 -11.56 -2.56
C THR A 121 5.88 -13.00 -2.52
N ARG A 122 6.40 -13.47 -3.66
CA ARG A 122 7.22 -14.69 -3.75
C ARG A 122 8.44 -14.35 -4.57
N GLY A 123 9.59 -14.24 -3.92
CA GLY A 123 10.80 -13.68 -4.52
C GLY A 123 10.58 -12.24 -5.00
N ASP A 124 10.90 -11.96 -6.26
CA ASP A 124 10.72 -10.64 -6.88
C ASP A 124 9.30 -10.38 -7.38
N LYS A 125 8.39 -11.37 -7.27
CA LYS A 125 7.05 -11.30 -7.84
C LYS A 125 6.01 -10.82 -6.84
N ILE A 126 5.15 -9.92 -7.29
CA ILE A 126 4.06 -9.32 -6.54
C ILE A 126 2.75 -9.89 -7.07
N TYR A 127 2.00 -10.55 -6.19
CA TYR A 127 0.66 -11.07 -6.46
C TYR A 127 -0.37 -10.17 -5.76
N GLY A 128 -1.49 -9.88 -6.42
CA GLY A 128 -2.37 -8.80 -5.98
C GLY A 128 -1.77 -7.43 -6.32
N GLY A 129 -1.97 -6.41 -5.50
CA GLY A 129 -1.51 -5.06 -5.78
C GLY A 129 -2.19 -4.50 -7.02
N TYR A 130 -3.50 -4.73 -7.15
CA TYR A 130 -4.27 -4.37 -8.33
C TYR A 130 -4.31 -2.85 -8.54
N THR A 131 -4.30 -2.08 -7.45
CA THR A 131 -4.28 -0.61 -7.51
C THR A 131 -2.94 -0.05 -7.98
N ILE A 132 -1.89 -0.87 -8.11
CA ILE A 132 -0.60 -0.45 -8.67
C ILE A 132 -0.74 -0.19 -10.18
N ASP A 133 -1.48 -1.03 -10.92
CA ASP A 133 -1.63 -0.93 -12.38
C ASP A 133 -2.08 0.47 -12.85
N PRO A 134 -3.19 1.04 -12.33
CA PRO A 134 -3.62 2.38 -12.73
C PRO A 134 -2.66 3.48 -12.25
N LEU A 135 -1.82 3.25 -11.23
CA LEU A 135 -0.85 4.23 -10.74
C LEU A 135 0.42 4.29 -11.58
N LEU A 136 0.76 3.25 -12.36
CA LEU A 136 1.99 3.20 -13.15
C LEU A 136 2.13 4.37 -14.14
N VAL A 137 1.03 4.96 -14.60
CA VAL A 137 1.04 6.14 -15.49
C VAL A 137 1.59 7.40 -14.81
N THR A 138 1.57 7.44 -13.47
CA THR A 138 2.06 8.57 -12.68
C THR A 138 3.56 8.48 -12.39
N TYR A 139 4.19 7.34 -12.68
CA TYR A 139 5.59 7.08 -12.35
C TYR A 139 6.50 7.33 -13.57
N PRO A 140 7.80 7.63 -13.35
CA PRO A 140 8.78 7.59 -14.41
C PRO A 140 8.74 6.26 -15.17
N LYS A 141 8.90 6.30 -16.49
CA LYS A 141 8.74 5.12 -17.36
C LYS A 141 9.58 3.92 -16.90
N GLU A 142 10.83 4.15 -16.51
CA GLU A 142 11.75 3.10 -16.07
C GLU A 142 11.22 2.39 -14.81
N GLU A 143 10.83 3.16 -13.79
CA GLU A 143 10.23 2.65 -12.57
C GLU A 143 8.92 1.91 -12.83
N ALA A 144 8.06 2.47 -13.69
CA ALA A 144 6.80 1.84 -14.08
C ALA A 144 7.02 0.49 -14.79
N ASP A 145 8.04 0.39 -15.64
CA ASP A 145 8.39 -0.84 -16.35
C ASP A 145 8.98 -1.90 -15.39
N GLU A 146 9.83 -1.49 -14.45
CA GLU A 146 10.38 -2.38 -13.42
C GLU A 146 9.28 -2.95 -12.51
N LEU A 147 8.34 -2.10 -12.06
CA LEU A 147 7.20 -2.55 -11.27
C LEU A 147 6.32 -3.51 -12.10
N ARG A 148 6.03 -3.16 -13.35
CA ARG A 148 5.22 -4.01 -14.23
C ARG A 148 5.83 -5.40 -14.43
N ALA A 149 7.14 -5.52 -14.51
CA ALA A 149 7.83 -6.82 -14.63
C ALA A 149 7.75 -7.71 -13.38
N LYS A 150 7.42 -7.13 -12.22
CA LYS A 150 7.25 -7.83 -10.94
C LYS A 150 5.81 -8.26 -10.70
N LEU A 151 4.84 -7.54 -11.26
CA LEU A 151 3.42 -7.82 -11.08
C LEU A 151 3.01 -9.12 -11.77
N VAL A 152 2.30 -9.97 -11.03
CA VAL A 152 1.67 -11.19 -11.53
C VAL A 152 0.17 -10.91 -11.68
N ARG A 153 -0.34 -11.17 -12.87
CA ARG A 153 -1.73 -10.93 -13.28
C ARG A 153 -2.34 -12.21 -13.82
#